data_AF-A0A0P8W4Z6-F1
#
_entry.id   AF-A0A0P8W4Z6-F1
#
_cell.length_a   1.000
_cell.length_b   1.000
_cell.length_c   1.000
_cell.angle_alpha   90.00
_cell.angle_beta   90.00
_cell.angle_gamma   90.00
#
_symmetry.space_group_name_H-M   'P 1'
#
loop_
_entity.id
_entity.type
_entity.pdbx_description
1 polymer ?
#
loop_
_entity_poly.entity_id
_entity_poly.type
_entity_poly.pdbx_seq_one_letter_code
_entity_poly.pdbx_strand_id
1 'polypeptide(L)'
;MLIALYTKQKLYSLSAAIIEVLKNGGILFIDEFDTNLHPELTEYIISLFNSINNNKNAQLIAITHNPLLMDSKYIRRDQIWIVDKDNYGSSDLYRITDFNVMKSYMLGQFGSVPDIDNDEVLL
;
A
#
# COMPACT_ATOMS: atom_id res chain seq x y z
N MET A 1 5.53 -19.41 12.64
CA MET A 1 6.48 -20.08 11.73
C MET A 1 5.98 -20.15 10.29
N LEU A 2 4.72 -20.54 10.03
CA LEU A 2 4.14 -20.55 8.67
C LEU A 2 4.11 -19.16 7.98
N ILE A 3 3.68 -18.11 8.71
CA ILE A 3 3.59 -16.73 8.17
C ILE A 3 4.96 -16.25 7.65
N ALA A 4 6.04 -16.45 8.42
CA ALA A 4 7.38 -16.05 8.04
C ALA A 4 7.94 -16.78 6.80
N LEU A 5 7.53 -18.03 6.56
CA LEU A 5 7.91 -18.78 5.35
C LEU A 5 7.18 -18.24 4.10
N TYR A 6 5.94 -17.80 4.26
CA TYR A 6 5.14 -17.21 3.19
C TYR A 6 5.69 -15.83 2.78
N THR A 7 6.08 -15.01 3.76
CA THR A 7 6.79 -13.73 3.55
C THR A 7 8.08 -13.89 2.76
N LYS A 8 8.88 -14.92 3.08
CA LYS A 8 10.13 -15.19 2.38
C LYS A 8 9.91 -15.52 0.90
N GLN A 9 8.93 -16.36 0.58
CA GLN A 9 8.65 -16.76 -0.81
C GLN A 9 8.23 -15.56 -1.67
N LYS A 10 7.37 -14.68 -1.17
CA LYS A 10 6.97 -13.46 -1.90
C LYS A 10 8.12 -12.47 -2.06
N LEU A 11 8.96 -12.30 -1.03
CA LEU A 11 10.14 -11.45 -1.16
C LEU A 11 11.08 -11.98 -2.26
N TYR A 12 11.34 -13.30 -2.29
CA TYR A 12 12.18 -13.90 -3.32
C TYR A 12 11.61 -13.68 -4.72
N SER A 13 10.30 -13.86 -4.93
CA SER A 13 9.69 -13.64 -6.24
C SER A 13 9.77 -12.18 -6.70
N LEU A 14 9.60 -11.20 -5.80
CA LEU A 14 9.68 -9.78 -6.12
C LEU A 14 11.11 -9.25 -6.24
N SER A 15 12.07 -9.87 -5.53
CA SER A 15 13.43 -9.36 -5.39
C SER A 15 14.14 -9.14 -6.73
N ALA A 16 13.99 -10.07 -7.68
CA ALA A 16 14.60 -9.95 -8.99
C ALA A 16 14.10 -8.70 -9.73
N ALA A 17 12.78 -8.48 -9.74
CA ALA A 17 12.16 -7.32 -10.39
C ALA A 17 12.54 -6.00 -9.70
N ILE A 18 12.54 -5.97 -8.36
CA ILE A 18 12.96 -4.79 -7.58
C ILE A 18 14.41 -4.42 -7.91
N ILE A 19 15.32 -5.40 -7.88
CA ILE A 19 16.75 -5.17 -8.16
C ILE A 19 16.96 -4.69 -9.59
N GLU A 20 16.27 -5.31 -10.56
CA GLU A 20 16.37 -4.95 -11.97
C GLU A 20 15.97 -3.49 -12.20
N VAL A 21 14.79 -3.08 -11.69
CA VAL A 21 14.28 -1.72 -11.86
C VAL A 21 15.13 -0.70 -11.11
N LEU A 22 15.61 -1.00 -9.90
CA LEU A 22 16.52 -0.10 -9.17
C LEU A 22 17.88 0.09 -9.88
N LYS A 23 18.40 -0.96 -10.54
CA LYS A 23 19.69 -0.91 -11.23
C LYS A 23 19.63 -0.23 -12.59
N ASN A 24 18.54 -0.44 -13.33
CA ASN A 24 18.43 -0.02 -14.73
C ASN A 24 17.47 1.15 -14.92
N GLY A 25 16.69 1.52 -13.89
CA GLY A 25 15.60 2.48 -13.98
C GLY A 25 14.32 1.84 -14.52
N GLY A 26 13.23 2.60 -14.54
CA GLY A 26 11.92 2.13 -15.01
C GLY A 26 10.85 2.21 -13.93
N ILE A 27 9.70 1.59 -14.20
CA ILE A 27 8.53 1.61 -13.32
C ILE A 27 8.18 0.16 -12.96
N LEU A 28 8.10 -0.12 -11.67
CA LEU A 28 7.62 -1.38 -11.12
C LEU A 28 6.19 -1.21 -10.65
N PHE A 29 5.27 -1.98 -11.23
CA PHE A 29 3.88 -2.06 -10.78
C PHE A 29 3.70 -3.30 -9.90
N ILE A 30 3.13 -3.12 -8.71
CA ILE A 30 2.83 -4.22 -7.80
C ILE A 30 1.41 -4.07 -7.30
N ASP A 31 0.56 -5.04 -7.62
CA ASP A 31 -0.73 -5.17 -6.97
C ASP A 31 -0.58 -5.91 -5.64
N GLU A 32 -1.46 -5.62 -4.68
CA GLU A 32 -1.49 -6.23 -3.36
C GLU A 32 -0.10 -6.32 -2.69
N PHE A 33 0.60 -5.19 -2.58
CA PHE A 33 2.01 -5.18 -2.22
C PHE A 33 2.27 -5.74 -0.81
N ASP A 34 1.38 -5.45 0.14
CA ASP A 34 1.46 -5.90 1.53
C ASP A 34 1.07 -7.36 1.75
N THR A 35 0.37 -8.01 0.81
CA THR A 35 -0.10 -9.39 0.97
C THR A 35 1.05 -10.33 1.32
N ASN A 36 1.05 -10.93 2.51
CA ASN A 36 2.12 -11.80 3.01
C ASN A 36 3.49 -11.15 3.25
N LEU A 37 3.68 -9.83 3.06
CA LEU A 37 4.91 -9.14 3.49
C LEU A 37 4.75 -8.57 4.89
N HIS A 38 5.82 -8.59 5.68
CA HIS A 38 5.83 -7.87 6.96
C HIS A 38 5.82 -6.36 6.68
N PRO A 39 5.03 -5.53 7.40
CA PRO A 39 4.93 -4.10 7.13
C PRO A 39 6.29 -3.39 7.06
N GLU A 40 7.21 -3.69 7.99
CA GLU A 40 8.56 -3.12 7.98
C GLU A 40 9.36 -3.45 6.71
N LEU A 41 9.16 -4.63 6.13
CA LEU A 41 9.83 -5.03 4.90
C LEU A 41 9.26 -4.27 3.70
N THR A 42 7.94 -4.09 3.68
CA THR A 42 7.24 -3.26 2.68
C THR A 42 7.76 -1.83 2.74
N GLU A 43 7.82 -1.23 3.93
CA GLU A 43 8.41 0.10 4.15
C GLU A 43 9.86 0.20 3.70
N TYR A 44 10.67 -0.82 4.04
CA TYR A 44 12.07 -0.86 3.64
C TYR A 44 12.21 -0.86 2.11
N ILE A 45 11.43 -1.67 1.39
CA ILE A 45 11.45 -1.69 -0.07
C ILE A 45 11.08 -0.31 -0.63
N ILE A 46 10.03 0.33 -0.11
CA ILE A 46 9.63 1.68 -0.56
C ILE A 46 10.74 2.70 -0.30
N SER A 47 11.43 2.58 0.83
CA SER A 47 12.57 3.45 1.16
C SER A 47 13.70 3.36 0.16
N LEU A 48 13.88 2.22 -0.54
CA LEU A 48 14.87 2.08 -1.61
C LEU A 48 14.52 2.95 -2.81
N PHE A 49 13.25 3.01 -3.21
CA PHE A 49 12.78 3.82 -4.32
C PHE A 49 12.79 5.33 -3.99
N ASN A 50 12.55 5.69 -2.73
CA ASN A 50 12.62 7.07 -2.25
C ASN A 50 14.03 7.50 -1.78
N SER A 51 15.03 6.62 -1.88
CA SER A 51 16.40 6.90 -1.44
C SER A 51 17.14 7.84 -2.39
N ILE A 52 18.05 8.65 -1.85
CA ILE A 52 19.00 9.42 -2.66
C ILE A 52 19.93 8.53 -3.52
N ASN A 53 20.05 7.25 -3.17
CA ASN A 53 20.84 6.27 -3.92
C ASN A 53 20.10 5.72 -5.15
N ASN A 54 18.82 6.06 -5.35
CA ASN A 54 18.06 5.72 -6.54
C ASN A 54 18.47 6.61 -7.73
N ASN A 55 19.70 6.43 -8.21
CA ASN A 55 20.33 7.26 -9.24
C ASN A 55 19.72 7.07 -10.64
N LYS A 56 18.81 6.11 -10.80
CA LYS A 56 18.19 5.75 -12.08
C LYS A 56 16.73 6.21 -12.17
N ASN A 57 16.23 6.93 -11.17
CA ASN A 57 14.84 7.38 -11.10
C ASN A 57 13.86 6.20 -11.24
N ALA A 58 14.18 5.06 -10.63
CA ALA A 58 13.29 3.93 -10.54
C ALA A 58 12.01 4.34 -9.80
N GLN A 59 10.85 3.93 -10.28
CA GLN A 59 9.56 4.23 -9.66
C GLN A 59 8.87 2.95 -9.23
N LEU A 60 8.21 3.01 -8.08
CA LEU A 60 7.32 1.96 -7.58
C LEU A 60 5.91 2.52 -7.55
N ILE A 61 4.99 1.86 -8.24
CA ILE A 61 3.55 2.10 -8.16
C ILE A 61 2.94 0.84 -7.57
N ALA A 62 2.39 0.97 -6.37
CA ALA A 62 1.89 -0.16 -5.61
C ALA A 62 0.46 0.08 -5.10
N ILE A 63 -0.36 -0.97 -5.13
CA ILE A 63 -1.67 -1.01 -4.49
C ILE A 63 -1.53 -1.78 -3.18
N THR A 64 -2.19 -1.31 -2.12
CA THR A 64 -2.10 -1.91 -0.80
C THR A 64 -3.38 -1.70 0.00
N HIS A 65 -3.70 -2.68 0.85
CA HIS A 65 -4.78 -2.57 1.83
C HIS A 65 -4.27 -2.24 3.24
N ASN A 66 -2.96 -2.04 3.42
CA ASN A 66 -2.36 -1.80 4.73
C ASN A 66 -2.34 -0.30 5.09
N PRO A 67 -3.19 0.17 6.02
CA PRO A 67 -3.26 1.57 6.40
C PRO A 67 -1.98 2.06 7.12
N LEU A 68 -1.13 1.16 7.65
CA LEU A 68 0.11 1.56 8.31
C LEU A 68 1.07 2.30 7.36
N LEU A 69 0.98 2.02 6.05
CA LEU A 69 1.80 2.72 5.05
C LEU A 69 1.39 4.20 4.90
N MET A 70 0.18 4.57 5.32
CA MET A 70 -0.30 5.95 5.22
C MET A 70 0.41 6.90 6.19
N ASP A 71 0.97 6.37 7.28
CA ASP A 71 1.74 7.13 8.29
C ASP A 71 3.25 6.81 8.22
N SER A 72 3.70 6.15 7.15
CA SER A 72 5.09 5.77 6.99
C SER A 72 5.99 6.99 6.79
N LYS A 73 7.07 7.09 7.57
CA LYS A 73 8.08 8.15 7.41
C LYS A 73 8.83 8.10 6.08
N TYR A 74 8.78 6.96 5.37
CA TYR A 74 9.45 6.77 4.09
C TYR A 74 8.58 7.15 2.90
N ILE A 75 7.29 7.46 3.12
CA ILE A 75 6.35 7.86 2.09
C ILE A 75 5.90 9.28 2.37
N ARG A 76 6.03 10.16 1.38
CA ARG A 76 5.43 11.49 1.51
C ARG A 76 3.93 11.38 1.31
N ARG A 77 3.17 12.19 2.05
CA ARG A 77 1.71 12.20 1.94
C ARG A 77 1.26 12.40 0.49
N ASP A 78 1.87 13.30 -0.28
CA ASP A 78 1.46 13.53 -1.67
C ASP A 78 1.76 12.37 -2.65
N GLN A 79 2.46 11.32 -2.21
CA GLN A 79 2.64 10.07 -2.96
C GLN A 79 1.53 9.05 -2.70
N ILE A 80 0.65 9.30 -1.72
CA ILE A 80 -0.43 8.36 -1.35
C ILE A 80 -1.74 8.84 -1.98
N TRP A 81 -2.39 7.91 -2.66
CA TRP A 81 -3.69 8.11 -3.27
C TRP A 81 -4.65 7.06 -2.74
N ILE A 82 -5.88 7.47 -2.48
CA ILE A 82 -6.97 6.63 -2.01
C ILE A 82 -7.89 6.40 -3.20
N VAL A 83 -8.25 5.14 -3.43
CA VAL A 83 -9.29 4.74 -4.37
C VAL A 83 -10.54 4.42 -3.56
N ASP A 84 -11.67 5.03 -3.94
CA ASP A 84 -12.99 4.65 -3.43
C ASP A 84 -13.84 4.14 -4.60
N LYS A 85 -14.71 3.17 -4.33
CA LYS A 85 -15.59 2.58 -5.34
C LYS A 85 -17.03 2.74 -4.89
N ASP A 86 -17.83 3.40 -5.72
CA ASP A 86 -19.24 3.60 -5.42
C ASP A 86 -20.07 2.33 -5.64
N ASN A 87 -21.32 2.38 -5.20
CA ASN A 87 -22.29 1.29 -5.35
C ASN A 87 -22.66 0.99 -6.82
N TYR A 88 -22.31 1.88 -7.76
CA TYR A 88 -22.52 1.71 -9.20
C TYR A 88 -21.29 1.14 -9.92
N GLY A 89 -20.21 0.90 -9.17
CA GLY A 89 -18.96 0.36 -9.66
C GLY A 89 -18.01 1.38 -10.29
N SER A 90 -18.30 2.68 -10.18
CA SER A 90 -17.37 3.75 -10.53
C SER A 90 -16.27 3.85 -9.48
N SER A 91 -15.04 4.15 -9.91
CA SER A 91 -13.91 4.34 -9.00
C SER A 91 -13.40 5.77 -9.10
N ASP A 92 -13.32 6.43 -7.95
CA ASP A 92 -12.73 7.75 -7.83
C ASP A 92 -11.40 7.67 -7.10
N LEU A 93 -10.43 8.45 -7.58
CA LEU A 93 -9.08 8.48 -7.07
C LEU A 93 -8.78 9.86 -6.49
N TYR A 94 -8.31 9.89 -5.24
CA TYR A 94 -8.05 11.13 -4.54
C TYR A 94 -6.68 11.13 -3.86
N ARG A 95 -6.04 12.30 -3.77
CA ARG A 95 -4.79 12.42 -3.01
C ARG A 95 -5.09 12.49 -1.53
N ILE A 96 -4.27 11.82 -0.74
CA ILE A 96 -4.42 11.84 0.73
C ILE A 96 -4.28 13.26 1.31
N THR A 97 -3.53 14.14 0.63
CA THR A 97 -3.28 15.53 1.06
C THR A 97 -4.52 16.39 0.98
N ASP A 98 -5.52 15.96 0.21
CA ASP A 98 -6.76 16.69 0.03
C ASP A 98 -7.73 16.43 1.21
N PHE A 99 -7.37 15.53 2.15
CA PHE A 99 -8.20 15.13 3.28
C PHE A 99 -7.49 15.19 4.64
N ASN A 100 -8.29 15.36 5.71
CA ASN A 100 -7.86 15.09 7.08
C ASN A 100 -8.07 13.61 7.43
N VAL A 101 -7.20 12.79 6.86
CA VAL A 101 -7.23 11.32 6.74
C VAL A 101 -7.72 10.55 7.96
N MET A 102 -7.09 10.75 9.12
CA MET A 102 -7.40 9.94 10.30
C MET A 102 -8.84 10.21 10.75
N LYS A 103 -9.28 11.47 10.66
CA LYS A 103 -10.65 11.86 10.99
C LYS A 103 -11.65 11.31 9.97
N SER A 104 -11.38 11.45 8.68
CA SER A 104 -12.29 10.97 7.62
C SER A 104 -12.37 9.44 7.53
N TYR A 105 -11.28 8.73 7.80
CA TYR A 105 -11.26 7.26 7.91
C TYR A 105 -12.02 6.77 9.15
N MET A 106 -11.77 7.35 10.33
CA MET A 106 -12.51 7.00 11.56
C MET A 106 -14.00 7.36 11.50
N LEU A 107 -14.36 8.36 10.69
CA LEU A 107 -15.76 8.76 10.45
C LEU A 107 -16.44 7.97 9.32
N GLY A 108 -15.78 6.98 8.72
CA GLY A 108 -16.38 6.15 7.67
C GLY A 108 -16.64 6.87 6.35
N GLN A 109 -16.01 8.04 6.13
CA GLN A 109 -16.24 8.85 4.92
C GLN A 109 -15.63 8.25 3.65
N PHE A 110 -14.87 7.15 3.76
CA PHE A 110 -14.27 6.41 2.64
C PHE A 110 -14.81 4.97 2.55
N GLY A 111 -16.07 4.74 2.97
CA GLY A 111 -16.70 3.40 2.94
C GLY A 111 -16.00 2.33 3.81
N SER A 112 -15.06 2.74 4.66
CA SER A 112 -14.12 1.86 5.37
C SER A 112 -14.45 1.61 6.84
N VAL A 113 -15.54 2.19 7.36
CA VAL A 113 -16.11 1.69 8.61
C VAL A 113 -17.02 0.55 8.19
N PRO A 114 -16.68 -0.71 8.52
CA PRO A 114 -17.60 -1.81 8.28
C PRO A 114 -18.89 -1.48 9.03
N ASP A 115 -20.02 -1.49 8.33
CA ASP A 115 -21.33 -1.52 8.96
C ASP A 115 -21.47 -2.93 9.55
N ILE A 116 -20.88 -3.13 10.73
CA ILE A 116 -21.11 -4.34 11.51
C ILE A 116 -22.51 -4.13 12.08
N ASP A 117 -23.53 -4.41 11.28
CA ASP A 117 -24.86 -4.65 11.81
C ASP A 117 -24.69 -5.76 12.86
N ASN A 118 -24.85 -5.40 14.13
CA ASN A 118 -24.86 -6.35 15.24
C ASN A 118 -26.10 -7.26 15.22
N ASP A 119 -26.83 -7.31 14.10
CA ASP A 119 -28.10 -8.02 13.94
C ASP A 119 -27.94 -9.43 13.32
N GLU A 120 -26.73 -9.87 12.98
CA GLU A 120 -26.44 -11.27 12.62
C GLU A 120 -25.66 -12.05 13.70
N VAL A 121 -25.95 -11.79 14.98
CA VAL A 121 -25.81 -12.83 16.03
C VAL A 121 -27.20 -13.36 16.38
N LEU A 122 -27.84 -13.99 15.41
CA LEU A 122 -28.88 -14.99 15.64
C LEU A 122 -28.48 -16.26 14.88
N LEU A 123 -27.62 -17.07 15.53
CA LEU A 123 -27.74 -18.51 15.73
C LEU A 123 -26.54 -19.05 16.52
#